data_AF-A0A2D7DG74-F1
#
_entry.id   AF-A0A2D7DG74-F1
#
_cell.length_a   1.000
_cell.length_b   1.000
_cell.length_c   1.000
_cell.angle_alpha   90.00
_cell.angle_beta   90.00
_cell.angle_gamma   90.00
#
_symmetry.space_group_name_H-M   'P 1'
#
loop_
_entity.id
_entity.type
_entity.pdbx_description
1 polymer ?
#
loop_
_entity_poly.entity_id
_entity_poly.type
_entity_poly.pdbx_seq_one_letter_code
_entity_poly.pdbx_strand_id
1 'polypeptide(L)'
;MKHLFLALTLFSAVVLFGCRKEEGCTYQTACNFNSDAVVDDGSCDFTSCAGCTDSDALNFDPLATLDDGSCAYDPAATTADCVSSLNFDNYDYPVVAIGGQCWFAANLRSTVYRDGTEIPEEQAANFPNLDTPSLTSYNTSSSTFNAQGYLYNGIAATTTQHGGLCPAGWHVPTELDWMELESYLVIAGQGKRMGEVLKAESGWAQSGNGTDTYGFNGSGGGHAWPDGGTYSLNYFGTYWSSTSTSSGDVMQRTLGSGSNQLTRQSYWDVTGCSVRCIED
;
A
#
# COMPACT_ATOMS: atom_id res chain seq x y z
N MET A 1 -9.85 16.96 101.64
CA MET A 1 -9.60 17.34 100.24
C MET A 1 -8.17 16.95 99.87
N LYS A 2 -7.99 15.79 99.23
CA LYS A 2 -6.75 15.35 98.57
C LYS A 2 -7.17 14.43 97.41
N HIS A 3 -6.69 14.77 96.23
CA HIS A 3 -6.97 14.15 94.93
C HIS A 3 -6.40 12.72 94.83
N LEU A 4 -7.06 11.83 94.09
CA LEU A 4 -6.42 10.62 93.58
C LEU A 4 -6.96 10.24 92.19
N PHE A 5 -6.01 9.91 91.33
CA PHE A 5 -5.99 9.91 89.87
C PHE A 5 -6.90 8.87 89.18
N LEU A 6 -7.53 9.26 88.08
CA LEU A 6 -8.13 8.37 87.09
C LEU A 6 -7.19 8.30 85.87
N ALA A 7 -6.56 7.15 85.65
CA ALA A 7 -5.64 6.92 84.54
C ALA A 7 -6.43 6.66 83.25
N LEU A 8 -6.28 7.53 82.26
CA LEU A 8 -6.82 7.35 80.92
C LEU A 8 -5.74 6.70 80.03
N THR A 9 -5.85 5.40 79.77
CA THR A 9 -4.97 4.71 78.82
C THR A 9 -5.43 5.01 77.38
N LEU A 10 -4.65 5.84 76.68
CA LEU A 10 -4.82 6.12 75.25
C LEU A 10 -4.33 4.91 74.44
N PHE A 11 -5.25 4.17 73.82
CA PHE A 11 -4.90 3.10 72.88
C PHE A 11 -4.57 3.77 71.53
N SER A 12 -3.28 3.93 71.23
CA SER A 12 -2.83 4.46 69.94
C SER A 12 -2.94 3.35 68.89
N ALA A 13 -3.98 3.38 68.07
CA ALA A 13 -4.08 2.57 66.87
C ALA A 13 -3.15 3.17 65.81
N VAL A 14 -1.92 2.67 65.72
CA VAL A 14 -1.03 2.94 64.60
C VAL A 14 -1.63 2.24 63.37
N VAL A 15 -2.38 2.98 62.58
CA VAL A 15 -2.78 2.56 61.24
C VAL A 15 -1.49 2.54 60.42
N LEU A 16 -0.93 1.36 60.24
CA LEU A 16 0.12 1.11 59.25
C LEU A 16 -0.49 1.42 57.87
N PHE A 17 -0.26 2.63 57.36
CA PHE A 17 -0.41 2.95 55.95
C PHE A 17 0.65 2.15 55.18
N GLY A 18 0.40 0.85 55.00
CA GLY A 18 1.02 0.10 53.92
C GLY A 18 0.61 0.79 52.62
N CYS A 19 1.60 1.17 51.82
CA CYS A 19 1.38 1.69 50.47
C CYS A 19 0.55 0.64 49.71
N ARG A 20 -0.74 0.89 49.53
CA ARG A 20 -1.57 0.03 48.68
C ARG A 20 -1.08 0.29 47.27
N LYS A 21 -0.50 -0.73 46.66
CA LYS A 21 -0.06 -0.67 45.27
C LYS A 21 -1.35 -0.59 44.45
N GLU A 22 -1.63 0.57 43.87
CA GLU A 22 -2.79 0.73 42.99
C GLU A 22 -2.50 -0.07 41.71
N GLU A 23 -3.37 -1.04 41.43
CA GLU A 23 -3.32 -1.95 40.29
C GLU A 23 -4.35 -1.51 39.24
N GLY A 24 -4.03 -1.66 37.96
CA GLY A 24 -4.90 -1.29 36.84
C GLY A 24 -4.10 -1.15 35.56
N CYS A 25 -4.75 -0.82 34.45
CA CYS A 25 -4.03 -0.65 33.19
C CYS A 25 -3.05 0.54 33.25
N THR A 26 -1.76 0.27 33.02
CA THR A 26 -0.69 1.28 33.08
C THR A 26 -0.34 1.89 31.71
N TYR A 27 -0.94 1.38 30.63
CA TYR A 27 -0.67 1.83 29.27
C TYR A 27 -1.56 3.03 28.92
N GLN A 28 -0.94 4.19 28.67
CA GLN A 28 -1.65 5.43 28.33
C GLN A 28 -2.52 5.34 27.08
N THR A 29 -2.26 4.38 26.20
CA THR A 29 -3.00 4.16 24.95
C THR A 29 -4.18 3.20 25.12
N ALA A 30 -4.42 2.65 26.32
CA ALA A 30 -5.55 1.77 26.58
C ALA A 30 -6.82 2.57 26.92
N CYS A 31 -7.97 2.06 26.46
CA CYS A 31 -9.30 2.62 26.69
C CYS A 31 -9.68 2.70 28.18
N ASN A 32 -9.08 1.86 29.02
CA ASN A 32 -9.27 1.81 30.46
C ASN A 32 -8.00 2.19 31.25
N PHE A 33 -7.15 3.06 30.68
CA PHE A 33 -5.96 3.58 31.36
C PHE A 33 -6.31 4.16 32.74
N ASN A 34 -5.55 3.76 33.76
CA ASN A 34 -5.65 4.26 35.11
C ASN A 34 -4.36 5.01 35.49
N SER A 35 -4.44 6.34 35.63
CA SER A 35 -3.30 7.19 35.97
C SER A 35 -2.72 6.95 37.37
N ASP A 36 -3.51 6.36 38.26
CA ASP A 36 -3.10 6.06 39.62
C ASP A 36 -2.46 4.66 39.72
N ALA A 37 -2.64 3.81 38.71
CA ALA A 37 -2.05 2.48 38.67
C ALA A 37 -0.52 2.56 38.52
N VAL A 38 0.19 1.89 39.42
CA VAL A 38 1.65 1.71 39.35
C VAL A 38 2.03 0.27 39.00
N VAL A 39 1.03 -0.59 38.77
CA VAL A 39 1.17 -1.98 38.36
C VAL A 39 0.10 -2.32 37.37
N ASP A 40 0.55 -2.88 36.25
CA ASP A 40 -0.32 -3.46 35.27
C ASP A 40 -0.95 -4.75 35.81
N ASP A 41 -2.27 -4.81 35.83
CA ASP A 41 -3.05 -5.99 36.24
C ASP A 41 -3.46 -6.87 35.05
N GLY A 42 -3.02 -6.52 33.83
CA GLY A 42 -3.40 -7.20 32.59
C GLY A 42 -4.83 -6.89 32.12
N SER A 43 -5.51 -5.91 32.70
CA SER A 43 -6.88 -5.53 32.32
C SER A 43 -6.97 -4.61 31.10
N CYS A 44 -5.84 -4.20 30.51
CA CYS A 44 -5.81 -3.21 29.43
C CYS A 44 -6.69 -3.57 28.23
N ASP A 45 -7.58 -2.66 27.90
CA ASP A 45 -8.50 -2.72 26.78
C ASP A 45 -8.03 -1.75 25.69
N PHE A 46 -7.93 -2.23 24.45
CA PHE A 46 -7.53 -1.44 23.29
C PHE A 46 -8.60 -1.42 22.20
N THR A 47 -9.80 -1.91 22.47
CA THR A 47 -10.86 -2.09 21.46
C THR A 47 -12.16 -1.37 21.82
N SER A 48 -12.48 -1.18 23.10
CA SER A 48 -13.77 -0.56 23.47
C SER A 48 -13.92 0.92 23.10
N CYS A 49 -12.81 1.61 22.89
CA CYS A 49 -12.74 3.01 22.45
C CYS A 49 -12.11 3.15 21.06
N ALA A 50 -11.93 2.02 20.35
CA ALA A 50 -11.33 1.98 19.03
C ALA A 50 -12.41 2.23 17.96
N GLY A 51 -12.15 3.17 17.06
CA GLY A 51 -13.07 3.54 15.99
C GLY A 51 -12.54 4.74 15.21
N CYS A 52 -13.31 5.28 14.26
CA CYS A 52 -12.86 6.44 13.52
C CYS A 52 -12.91 7.71 14.38
N THR A 53 -11.75 8.32 14.64
CA THR A 53 -11.63 9.54 15.47
C THR A 53 -11.64 10.85 14.66
N ASP A 54 -11.69 10.76 13.32
CA ASP A 54 -11.68 11.92 12.43
C ASP A 54 -13.10 12.45 12.20
N SER A 55 -13.37 13.69 12.61
CA SER A 55 -14.69 14.31 12.49
C SER A 55 -15.16 14.56 11.05
N ASP A 56 -14.25 14.53 10.08
CA ASP A 56 -14.54 14.73 8.67
C ASP A 56 -14.83 13.41 7.93
N ALA A 57 -14.71 12.26 8.60
CA ALA A 57 -15.03 10.95 8.05
C ALA A 57 -16.55 10.66 8.07
N LEU A 58 -17.04 9.94 7.06
CA LEU A 58 -18.42 9.45 6.93
C LEU A 58 -18.84 8.51 8.07
N ASN A 59 -17.89 7.81 8.68
CA ASN A 59 -18.11 6.89 9.80
C ASN A 59 -17.44 7.37 11.09
N PHE A 60 -17.26 8.68 11.26
CA PHE A 60 -16.78 9.27 12.51
C PHE A 60 -17.56 8.70 13.72
N ASP A 61 -16.84 8.14 14.69
CA ASP A 61 -17.38 7.69 15.96
C ASP A 61 -17.02 8.70 17.06
N PRO A 62 -17.97 9.50 17.56
CA PRO A 62 -17.70 10.48 18.60
C PRO A 62 -17.31 9.86 19.96
N LEU A 63 -17.46 8.53 20.13
CA LEU A 63 -17.03 7.80 21.32
C LEU A 63 -15.62 7.19 21.16
N ALA A 64 -15.09 7.14 19.94
CA ALA A 64 -13.75 6.64 19.71
C ALA A 64 -12.71 7.64 20.24
N THR A 65 -11.75 7.12 21.02
CA THR A 65 -10.57 7.87 21.46
C THR A 65 -9.27 7.28 20.92
N LEU A 66 -9.36 6.10 20.29
CA LEU A 66 -8.26 5.42 19.62
C LEU A 66 -8.64 5.18 18.15
N ASP A 67 -7.83 5.68 17.22
CA ASP A 67 -8.05 5.44 15.79
C ASP A 67 -7.68 4.01 15.40
N ASP A 68 -8.68 3.22 15.00
CA ASP A 68 -8.51 1.83 14.53
C ASP A 68 -8.21 1.74 13.02
N GLY A 69 -8.16 2.88 12.32
CA GLY A 69 -7.99 2.95 10.87
C GLY A 69 -9.23 2.57 10.08
N SER A 70 -10.42 2.54 10.72
CA SER A 70 -11.69 2.29 10.04
C SER A 70 -12.26 3.51 9.32
N CYS A 71 -11.69 4.72 9.48
CA CYS A 71 -12.22 5.94 8.88
C CYS A 71 -12.47 5.80 7.37
N ALA A 72 -13.72 6.03 6.99
CA ALA A 72 -14.22 6.05 5.62
C ALA A 72 -14.57 7.49 5.29
N TYR A 73 -14.09 7.99 4.16
CA TYR A 73 -14.38 9.34 3.69
C TYR A 73 -15.18 9.20 2.40
N ASP A 74 -15.95 10.22 2.06
CA ASP A 74 -16.51 10.31 0.71
C ASP A 74 -15.31 10.38 -0.22
N PRO A 75 -15.07 9.38 -1.11
CA PRO A 75 -13.99 9.53 -2.07
C PRO A 75 -14.28 10.81 -2.83
N ALA A 76 -13.37 11.79 -2.75
CA ALA A 76 -13.53 13.01 -3.53
C ALA A 76 -13.85 12.58 -4.96
N ALA A 77 -15.00 13.02 -5.49
CA ALA A 77 -15.45 12.58 -6.79
C ALA A 77 -14.27 12.67 -7.77
N THR A 78 -13.99 11.57 -8.46
CA THR A 78 -12.93 11.56 -9.48
C THR A 78 -13.22 12.71 -10.45
N THR A 79 -12.29 13.65 -10.55
CA THR A 79 -12.48 14.87 -11.33
C THR A 79 -11.96 14.74 -12.76
N ALA A 80 -11.17 13.70 -13.03
CA ALA A 80 -10.65 13.40 -14.35
C ALA A 80 -11.76 12.94 -15.31
N ASP A 81 -11.78 13.52 -16.51
CA ASP A 81 -12.62 13.09 -17.62
C ASP A 81 -11.82 12.14 -18.52
N CYS A 82 -11.82 10.86 -18.16
CA CYS A 82 -11.03 9.84 -18.84
C CYS A 82 -11.80 9.21 -20.01
N VAL A 83 -11.06 8.84 -21.07
CA VAL A 83 -11.56 7.85 -22.02
C VAL A 83 -11.88 6.53 -21.31
N SER A 84 -12.84 5.75 -21.80
CA SER A 84 -13.21 4.47 -21.16
C SER A 84 -12.23 3.34 -21.46
N SER A 85 -11.58 3.40 -22.63
CA SER A 85 -10.59 2.41 -23.07
C SER A 85 -9.71 2.97 -24.16
N LEU A 86 -8.48 2.46 -24.24
CA LEU A 86 -7.51 2.80 -25.28
C LEU A 86 -6.98 1.53 -25.95
N ASN A 87 -6.89 1.53 -27.28
CA ASN A 87 -6.24 0.45 -28.02
C ASN A 87 -4.76 0.78 -28.26
N PHE A 88 -3.87 -0.13 -27.87
CA PHE A 88 -2.44 -0.01 -28.13
C PHE A 88 -1.81 -1.39 -28.33
N ASP A 89 -1.01 -1.53 -29.39
CA ASP A 89 -0.38 -2.80 -29.79
C ASP A 89 -1.37 -3.99 -29.85
N ASN A 90 -2.53 -3.76 -30.47
CA ASN A 90 -3.62 -4.74 -30.60
C ASN A 90 -4.26 -5.20 -29.28
N TYR A 91 -4.01 -4.51 -28.17
CA TYR A 91 -4.68 -4.72 -26.89
C TYR A 91 -5.57 -3.55 -26.53
N ASP A 92 -6.79 -3.85 -26.09
CA ASP A 92 -7.66 -2.86 -25.44
C ASP A 92 -7.34 -2.80 -23.94
N TYR A 93 -7.01 -1.61 -23.47
CA TYR A 93 -6.75 -1.29 -22.08
C TYR A 93 -7.94 -0.50 -21.55
N PRO A 94 -8.69 -1.02 -20.56
CA PRO A 94 -9.65 -0.22 -19.83
C PRO A 94 -8.90 0.89 -19.10
N VAL A 95 -9.54 2.06 -18.99
CA VAL A 95 -8.98 3.23 -18.32
C VAL A 95 -9.91 3.62 -17.18
N VAL A 96 -9.32 4.03 -16.07
CA VAL A 96 -10.04 4.44 -14.86
C VAL A 96 -9.55 5.78 -14.34
N ALA A 97 -10.48 6.57 -13.84
CA ALA A 97 -10.18 7.81 -13.14
C ALA A 97 -9.88 7.52 -11.66
N ILE A 98 -8.74 7.98 -11.17
CA ILE A 98 -8.42 7.95 -9.74
C ILE A 98 -7.95 9.35 -9.35
N GLY A 99 -8.77 10.05 -8.57
CA GLY A 99 -8.56 11.48 -8.31
C GLY A 99 -8.63 12.31 -9.59
N GLY A 100 -7.54 13.04 -9.88
CA GLY A 100 -7.36 13.85 -11.08
C GLY A 100 -6.65 13.12 -12.23
N GLN A 101 -6.37 11.83 -12.09
CA GLN A 101 -5.52 11.08 -13.01
C GLN A 101 -6.27 9.97 -13.75
N CYS A 102 -5.92 9.74 -15.02
CA CYS A 102 -6.42 8.64 -15.84
C CYS A 102 -5.38 7.54 -15.95
N TRP A 103 -5.71 6.37 -15.40
CA TRP A 103 -4.80 5.22 -15.30
C TRP A 103 -5.27 4.06 -16.16
N PHE A 104 -4.34 3.32 -16.75
CA PHE A 104 -4.65 1.99 -17.27
C PHE A 104 -5.11 1.09 -16.11
N ALA A 105 -6.24 0.40 -16.32
CA ALA A 105 -6.80 -0.62 -15.44
C ALA A 105 -6.36 -2.05 -15.81
N ALA A 106 -5.35 -2.18 -16.68
CA ALA A 106 -4.63 -3.43 -16.92
C ALA A 106 -3.11 -3.19 -17.07
N ASN A 107 -2.31 -4.21 -16.76
CA ASN A 107 -0.87 -4.19 -16.98
C ASN A 107 -0.56 -4.13 -18.48
N LEU A 108 0.49 -3.39 -18.85
CA LEU A 108 0.91 -3.24 -20.24
C LEU A 108 1.31 -4.58 -20.87
N ARG A 109 0.77 -4.84 -22.06
CA ARG A 109 1.00 -6.07 -22.86
C ARG A 109 1.73 -5.78 -24.17
N SER A 110 2.32 -4.59 -24.31
CA SER A 110 2.96 -4.22 -25.56
C SER A 110 4.33 -4.89 -25.75
N THR A 111 4.56 -5.37 -26.95
CA THR A 111 5.83 -5.89 -27.45
C THR A 111 6.64 -4.85 -28.22
N VAL A 112 6.11 -3.64 -28.34
CA VAL A 112 6.71 -2.54 -29.09
C VAL A 112 6.71 -1.24 -28.28
N TYR A 113 7.63 -0.36 -28.60
CA TYR A 113 7.56 1.04 -28.18
C TYR A 113 6.49 1.81 -28.95
N ARG A 114 6.25 3.05 -28.54
CA ARG A 114 5.29 3.96 -29.17
C ARG A 114 5.50 4.13 -30.69
N ASP A 115 6.75 4.11 -31.17
CA ASP A 115 7.07 4.21 -32.60
C ASP A 115 6.97 2.88 -33.37
N GLY A 116 6.63 1.78 -32.70
CA GLY A 116 6.54 0.43 -33.26
C GLY A 116 7.83 -0.39 -33.20
N THR A 117 8.92 0.14 -32.63
CA THR A 117 10.16 -0.61 -32.45
C THR A 117 9.96 -1.76 -31.47
N GLU A 118 10.36 -2.97 -31.85
CA GLU A 118 10.23 -4.17 -31.01
C GLU A 118 11.09 -4.09 -29.74
N ILE A 119 10.54 -4.60 -28.64
CA ILE A 119 11.23 -4.80 -27.37
C ILE A 119 11.67 -6.26 -27.31
N PRO A 120 12.97 -6.55 -27.20
CA PRO A 120 13.46 -7.92 -27.10
C PRO A 120 12.85 -8.68 -25.92
N GLU A 121 12.33 -9.89 -26.17
CA GLU A 121 11.90 -10.81 -25.11
C GLU A 121 13.08 -11.65 -24.62
N GLU A 122 13.26 -11.68 -23.30
CA GLU A 122 14.35 -12.38 -22.63
C GLU A 122 13.80 -13.31 -21.54
N GLN A 123 14.63 -14.29 -21.14
CA GLN A 123 14.32 -15.09 -19.96
C GLN A 123 14.54 -14.25 -18.71
N ALA A 124 13.65 -14.36 -17.72
CA ALA A 124 13.80 -13.68 -16.42
C ALA A 124 15.17 -13.92 -15.76
N ALA A 125 15.80 -15.07 -15.99
CA ALA A 125 17.15 -15.36 -15.47
C ALA A 125 18.27 -14.53 -16.12
N ASN A 126 18.04 -13.96 -17.31
CA ASN A 126 19.04 -13.19 -18.05
C ASN A 126 19.06 -11.72 -17.65
N PHE A 127 17.93 -11.20 -17.16
CA PHE A 127 17.70 -9.83 -16.74
C PHE A 127 18.89 -9.18 -16.00
N PRO A 128 19.50 -9.80 -14.96
CA PRO A 128 20.68 -9.26 -14.25
C PRO A 128 21.87 -8.84 -15.09
N ASN A 129 22.01 -9.43 -16.27
CA ASN A 129 23.18 -9.28 -17.13
C ASN A 129 22.87 -8.45 -18.37
N LEU A 130 21.68 -7.85 -18.46
CA LEU A 130 21.27 -7.03 -19.58
C LEU A 130 21.66 -5.57 -19.36
N ASP A 131 22.13 -4.92 -20.41
CA ASP A 131 22.36 -3.47 -20.51
C ASP A 131 21.43 -2.82 -21.55
N THR A 132 20.49 -3.60 -22.10
CA THR A 132 19.51 -3.17 -23.11
C THR A 132 18.09 -3.30 -22.60
N PRO A 133 17.14 -2.54 -23.15
CA PRO A 133 15.73 -2.72 -22.84
C PRO A 133 15.23 -4.12 -23.21
N SER A 134 14.42 -4.74 -22.35
CA SER A 134 13.85 -6.06 -22.59
C SER A 134 12.56 -6.28 -21.81
N LEU A 135 11.79 -7.27 -22.23
CA LEU A 135 10.60 -7.77 -21.55
C LEU A 135 10.69 -9.29 -21.29
N THR A 136 9.87 -9.80 -20.39
CA THR A 136 9.67 -11.23 -20.17
C THR A 136 8.20 -11.52 -19.90
N SER A 137 7.75 -12.69 -20.32
CA SER A 137 6.45 -13.26 -19.96
C SER A 137 6.58 -14.41 -18.96
N TYR A 138 5.43 -14.86 -18.42
CA TYR A 138 5.36 -16.07 -17.57
C TYR A 138 5.31 -17.32 -18.44
N ASN A 139 5.99 -18.39 -18.02
CA ASN A 139 6.37 -19.46 -18.94
C ASN A 139 5.28 -20.42 -19.45
N THR A 140 3.99 -20.36 -19.08
CA THR A 140 3.10 -21.51 -19.41
C THR A 140 1.57 -21.34 -19.59
N SER A 141 0.93 -20.16 -19.60
CA SER A 141 -0.48 -20.10 -20.05
C SER A 141 -0.97 -18.75 -20.58
N SER A 142 -1.77 -18.76 -21.65
CA SER A 142 -2.40 -17.57 -22.21
C SER A 142 -3.35 -16.88 -21.24
N SER A 143 -4.01 -17.64 -20.34
CA SER A 143 -4.89 -17.09 -19.31
C SER A 143 -4.15 -16.29 -18.25
N THR A 144 -2.99 -16.79 -17.80
CA THR A 144 -2.14 -16.11 -16.81
C THR A 144 -1.55 -14.83 -17.39
N PHE A 145 -1.00 -14.92 -18.61
CA PHE A 145 -0.48 -13.77 -19.33
C PHE A 145 -1.54 -12.69 -19.58
N ASN A 146 -2.73 -13.07 -20.04
CA ASN A 146 -3.81 -12.11 -20.30
C ASN A 146 -4.24 -11.33 -19.05
N ALA A 147 -4.11 -11.94 -17.86
CA ALA A 147 -4.43 -11.29 -16.60
C ALA A 147 -3.30 -10.37 -16.06
N GLN A 148 -2.04 -10.66 -16.40
CA GLN A 148 -0.89 -10.09 -15.69
C GLN A 148 0.04 -9.23 -16.57
N GLY A 149 -0.07 -9.32 -17.89
CA GLY A 149 0.78 -8.56 -18.82
C GLY A 149 2.24 -8.99 -18.85
N TYR A 150 3.08 -8.19 -19.49
CA TYR A 150 4.53 -8.40 -19.51
C TYR A 150 5.19 -7.76 -18.30
N LEU A 151 6.37 -8.28 -17.96
CA LEU A 151 7.32 -7.63 -17.06
C LEU A 151 8.44 -7.02 -17.90
N TYR A 152 8.64 -5.71 -17.79
CA TYR A 152 9.66 -4.96 -18.50
C TYR A 152 10.82 -4.71 -17.56
N ASN A 153 12.05 -4.62 -18.08
CA ASN A 153 13.14 -4.11 -17.26
C ASN A 153 13.04 -2.59 -17.04
N GLY A 154 13.69 -2.08 -16.01
CA GLY A 154 13.74 -0.66 -15.70
C GLY A 154 14.38 0.18 -16.83
N ILE A 155 15.29 -0.40 -17.62
CA ILE A 155 15.85 0.24 -18.81
C ILE A 155 14.75 0.53 -19.85
N ALA A 156 13.87 -0.45 -20.11
CA ALA A 156 12.69 -0.26 -20.97
C ALA A 156 11.68 0.71 -20.35
N ALA A 157 11.47 0.67 -19.04
CA ALA A 157 10.49 1.52 -18.35
C ALA A 157 10.88 3.01 -18.29
N THR A 158 12.18 3.31 -18.33
CA THR A 158 12.71 4.68 -18.16
C THR A 158 13.22 5.31 -19.46
N THR A 159 13.36 4.54 -20.54
CA THR A 159 13.86 5.07 -21.82
C THR A 159 12.90 6.08 -22.43
N THR A 160 13.46 7.17 -22.94
CA THR A 160 12.74 8.16 -23.78
C THR A 160 12.96 7.92 -25.27
N GLN A 161 13.81 6.95 -25.63
CA GLN A 161 13.97 6.51 -27.02
C GLN A 161 12.67 5.88 -27.49
N HIS A 162 12.43 5.92 -28.81
CA HIS A 162 11.24 5.32 -29.42
C HIS A 162 9.89 5.85 -28.90
N GLY A 163 9.91 7.00 -28.22
CA GLY A 163 8.74 7.59 -27.59
C GLY A 163 8.31 6.93 -26.27
N GLY A 164 9.05 5.95 -25.75
CA GLY A 164 8.72 5.23 -24.52
C GLY A 164 7.68 4.11 -24.70
N LEU A 165 7.38 3.40 -23.61
CA LEU A 165 6.55 2.19 -23.61
C LEU A 165 5.05 2.45 -23.81
N CYS A 166 4.57 3.62 -23.39
CA CYS A 166 3.15 3.94 -23.39
C CYS A 166 2.73 4.64 -24.69
N PRO A 167 1.45 4.54 -25.09
CA PRO A 167 0.94 5.18 -26.32
C PRO A 167 1.08 6.70 -26.30
N ALA A 168 0.84 7.36 -27.43
CA ALA A 168 0.89 8.83 -27.50
C ALA A 168 -0.15 9.45 -26.56
N GLY A 169 0.24 10.49 -25.80
CA GLY A 169 -0.59 11.10 -24.75
C GLY A 169 -0.58 10.33 -23.42
N TRP A 170 0.25 9.28 -23.31
CA TRP A 170 0.37 8.44 -22.12
C TRP A 170 1.83 8.13 -21.83
N HIS A 171 2.20 8.03 -20.56
CA HIS A 171 3.58 7.74 -20.15
C HIS A 171 3.64 6.67 -19.04
N VAL A 172 4.85 6.13 -18.82
CA VAL A 172 5.13 5.31 -17.64
C VAL A 172 5.17 6.26 -16.43
N PRO A 173 4.39 6.03 -15.36
CA PRO A 173 4.20 7.01 -14.30
C PRO A 173 5.53 7.45 -13.69
N THR A 174 5.68 8.73 -13.41
CA THR A 174 6.82 9.28 -12.67
C THR A 174 6.61 9.13 -11.15
N GLU A 175 7.61 9.51 -10.35
CA GLU A 175 7.37 9.65 -8.90
C GLU A 175 6.26 10.64 -8.57
N LEU A 176 6.09 11.70 -9.35
CA LEU A 176 5.07 12.72 -9.09
C LEU A 176 3.68 12.15 -9.33
N ASP A 177 3.50 11.35 -10.39
CA ASP A 177 2.22 10.73 -10.70
C ASP A 177 1.79 9.76 -9.60
N TRP A 178 2.73 8.93 -9.14
CA TRP A 178 2.47 8.05 -8.01
C TRP A 178 2.19 8.82 -6.71
N MET A 179 2.93 9.90 -6.45
CA MET A 179 2.69 10.74 -5.27
C MET A 179 1.32 11.39 -5.29
N GLU A 180 0.81 11.77 -6.47
CA GLU A 180 -0.55 12.31 -6.62
C GLU A 180 -1.62 11.24 -6.34
N LEU A 181 -1.47 10.03 -6.90
CA LEU A 181 -2.33 8.88 -6.58
C LEU A 181 -2.34 8.61 -5.06
N GLU A 182 -1.15 8.48 -4.46
CA GLU A 182 -0.99 8.23 -3.03
C GLU A 182 -1.64 9.35 -2.20
N SER A 183 -1.45 10.62 -2.58
CA SER A 183 -2.04 11.77 -1.89
C SER A 183 -3.57 11.77 -1.97
N TYR A 184 -4.13 11.48 -3.14
CA TYR A 184 -5.57 11.35 -3.31
C TYR A 184 -6.13 10.22 -2.42
N LEU A 185 -5.47 9.07 -2.38
CA LEU A 185 -5.88 7.95 -1.53
C LEU A 185 -5.81 8.30 -0.05
N VAL A 186 -4.82 9.08 0.41
CA VAL A 186 -4.79 9.59 1.79
C VAL A 186 -6.02 10.44 2.09
N ILE A 187 -6.33 11.40 1.22
CA ILE A 187 -7.47 12.32 1.39
C ILE A 187 -8.80 11.55 1.36
N ALA A 188 -8.88 10.48 0.56
CA ALA A 188 -10.04 9.58 0.51
C ALA A 188 -10.09 8.55 1.66
N GLY A 189 -9.23 8.68 2.67
CA GLY A 189 -9.20 7.81 3.86
C GLY A 189 -8.43 6.52 3.74
N GLN A 190 -7.83 6.26 2.60
CA GLN A 190 -7.21 4.98 2.30
C GLN A 190 -5.72 4.94 2.66
N GLY A 191 -5.20 5.96 3.35
CA GLY A 191 -3.78 6.04 3.70
C GLY A 191 -3.22 4.81 4.44
N LYS A 192 -4.05 4.12 5.24
CA LYS A 192 -3.68 2.89 5.96
C LYS A 192 -3.95 1.60 5.17
N ARG A 193 -4.60 1.68 4.00
CA ARG A 193 -5.12 0.52 3.26
C ARG A 193 -4.99 0.69 1.73
N MET A 194 -4.08 1.54 1.26
CA MET A 194 -3.89 1.85 -0.17
C MET A 194 -3.73 0.58 -1.02
N GLY A 195 -2.98 -0.39 -0.51
CA GLY A 195 -2.78 -1.65 -1.21
C GLY A 195 -4.04 -2.49 -1.30
N GLU A 196 -4.90 -2.49 -0.29
CA GLU A 196 -6.18 -3.21 -0.35
C GLU A 196 -7.13 -2.63 -1.40
N VAL A 197 -7.27 -1.30 -1.45
CA VAL A 197 -8.20 -0.63 -2.36
C VAL A 197 -7.74 -0.59 -3.82
N LEU A 198 -6.45 -0.79 -4.08
CA LEU A 198 -5.89 -0.86 -5.43
C LEU A 198 -5.74 -2.29 -5.95
N LYS A 199 -5.61 -3.30 -5.07
CA LYS A 199 -5.47 -4.70 -5.48
C LYS A 199 -6.77 -5.20 -6.13
N ALA A 200 -6.61 -6.02 -7.16
CA ALA A 200 -7.72 -6.73 -7.80
C ALA A 200 -8.51 -7.59 -6.81
N GLU A 201 -9.80 -7.77 -7.08
CA GLU A 201 -10.74 -8.54 -6.25
C GLU A 201 -10.45 -10.05 -6.23
N SER A 202 -9.60 -10.54 -7.13
CA SER A 202 -9.22 -11.95 -7.23
C SER A 202 -7.80 -12.14 -7.76
N GLY A 203 -7.29 -13.37 -7.66
CA GLY A 203 -5.99 -13.77 -8.22
C GLY A 203 -4.81 -13.59 -7.27
N TRP A 204 -4.99 -13.06 -6.07
CA TRP A 204 -3.94 -12.95 -5.06
C TRP A 204 -3.84 -14.23 -4.20
N ALA A 205 -2.61 -14.57 -3.82
CA ALA A 205 -2.32 -15.65 -2.89
C ALA A 205 -2.76 -15.28 -1.46
N GLN A 206 -2.72 -16.24 -0.52
CA GLN A 206 -2.93 -16.01 0.92
C GLN A 206 -4.27 -15.35 1.28
N SER A 207 -5.31 -15.52 0.45
CA SER A 207 -6.58 -14.78 0.60
C SER A 207 -6.38 -13.26 0.63
N GLY A 208 -5.31 -12.78 -0.03
CA GLY A 208 -4.85 -11.40 -0.01
C GLY A 208 -5.44 -10.52 -1.11
N ASN A 209 -6.61 -10.89 -1.64
CA ASN A 209 -7.32 -10.10 -2.65
C ASN A 209 -7.64 -8.71 -2.09
N GLY A 210 -7.71 -7.72 -2.97
CA GLY A 210 -8.16 -6.38 -2.64
C GLY A 210 -9.65 -6.19 -2.83
N THR A 211 -10.08 -4.95 -2.72
CA THR A 211 -11.46 -4.52 -3.00
C THR A 211 -11.60 -3.82 -4.35
N ASP A 212 -10.47 -3.49 -5.00
CA ASP A 212 -10.41 -2.72 -6.24
C ASP A 212 -11.37 -1.50 -6.28
N THR A 213 -11.48 -0.79 -5.16
CA THR A 213 -12.48 0.26 -4.94
C THR A 213 -12.44 1.35 -6.03
N TYR A 214 -11.26 1.61 -6.59
CA TYR A 214 -11.03 2.63 -7.60
C TYR A 214 -10.83 2.08 -9.01
N GLY A 215 -11.06 0.78 -9.23
CA GLY A 215 -10.91 0.13 -10.55
C GLY A 215 -9.49 0.09 -11.09
N PHE A 216 -8.48 0.30 -10.23
CA PHE A 216 -7.07 0.17 -10.62
C PHE A 216 -6.74 -1.27 -11.03
N ASN A 217 -7.44 -2.26 -10.49
CA ASN A 217 -7.32 -3.68 -10.80
C ASN A 217 -5.87 -4.16 -10.71
N GLY A 218 -5.20 -3.84 -9.61
CA GLY A 218 -3.81 -4.20 -9.36
C GLY A 218 -3.63 -5.71 -9.28
N SER A 219 -3.14 -6.33 -10.34
CA SER A 219 -2.96 -7.78 -10.41
C SER A 219 -1.74 -8.24 -9.62
N GLY A 220 -1.77 -9.49 -9.16
CA GLY A 220 -0.61 -10.19 -8.61
C GLY A 220 0.38 -10.63 -9.70
N GLY A 221 0.78 -9.73 -10.60
CA GLY A 221 1.71 -10.03 -11.71
C GLY A 221 3.15 -10.34 -11.26
N GLY A 222 3.49 -10.05 -10.01
CA GLY A 222 4.81 -10.36 -9.48
C GLY A 222 5.91 -9.49 -10.09
N HIS A 223 7.13 -10.03 -10.14
CA HIS A 223 8.32 -9.41 -10.72
C HIS A 223 9.39 -10.48 -11.01
N ALA A 224 10.25 -10.23 -11.99
CA ALA A 224 11.41 -11.06 -12.27
C ALA A 224 12.60 -10.59 -11.42
N TRP A 225 13.03 -11.45 -10.49
CA TRP A 225 14.16 -11.19 -9.61
C TRP A 225 15.50 -11.38 -10.32
N PRO A 226 16.55 -10.69 -9.86
CA PRO A 226 17.86 -10.82 -10.45
C PRO A 226 18.64 -12.07 -9.99
N ASP A 227 18.11 -12.84 -9.04
CA ASP A 227 18.74 -14.05 -8.51
C ASP A 227 18.31 -15.34 -9.24
N GLY A 228 17.50 -15.20 -10.30
CA GLY A 228 16.89 -16.33 -11.01
C GLY A 228 15.69 -16.94 -10.28
N GLY A 229 15.24 -16.34 -9.17
CA GLY A 229 14.01 -16.67 -8.47
C GLY A 229 12.77 -16.37 -9.32
N THR A 230 11.78 -17.26 -9.26
CA THR A 230 10.56 -17.18 -10.07
C THR A 230 9.77 -15.91 -9.77
N TYR A 231 8.92 -15.55 -10.73
CA TYR A 231 8.11 -14.33 -10.84
C TYR A 231 7.33 -13.89 -9.58
N SER A 232 7.31 -14.66 -8.49
CA SER A 232 6.55 -14.39 -7.26
C SER A 232 5.08 -14.06 -7.54
N LEU A 233 4.53 -14.75 -8.54
CA LEU A 233 3.17 -14.61 -9.03
C LEU A 233 2.17 -14.72 -7.90
N ASN A 234 1.16 -13.86 -7.94
CA ASN A 234 0.05 -13.75 -7.00
C ASN A 234 0.45 -13.32 -5.57
N TYR A 235 1.75 -13.23 -5.25
CA TYR A 235 2.24 -12.71 -3.97
C TYR A 235 2.55 -11.21 -4.03
N PHE A 236 2.99 -10.73 -5.19
CA PHE A 236 3.30 -9.31 -5.41
C PHE A 236 2.66 -8.81 -6.70
N GLY A 237 2.49 -7.50 -6.79
CA GLY A 237 2.17 -6.76 -8.00
C GLY A 237 3.05 -5.53 -8.01
N THR A 238 4.08 -5.54 -8.84
CA THR A 238 5.14 -4.51 -8.82
C THR A 238 5.07 -3.68 -10.09
N TYR A 239 5.07 -2.37 -9.95
CA TYR A 239 4.85 -1.41 -11.02
C TYR A 239 6.01 -0.43 -11.10
N TRP A 240 6.54 -0.26 -12.31
CA TRP A 240 7.60 0.71 -12.53
C TRP A 240 7.14 2.16 -12.41
N SER A 241 8.07 2.99 -11.96
CA SER A 241 8.12 4.42 -12.24
C SER A 241 9.12 4.67 -13.37
N SER A 242 8.92 5.72 -14.15
CA SER A 242 9.92 6.22 -15.11
C SER A 242 11.01 7.06 -14.45
N THR A 243 11.02 7.16 -13.12
CA THR A 243 12.00 7.94 -12.37
C THR A 243 13.12 7.06 -11.81
N SER A 244 14.36 7.43 -12.14
CA SER A 244 15.57 6.83 -11.57
C SER A 244 16.14 7.65 -10.41
N THR A 245 16.82 6.98 -9.50
CA THR A 245 17.64 7.58 -8.46
C THR A 245 18.98 8.05 -9.02
N SER A 246 19.75 8.79 -8.21
CA SER A 246 21.14 9.13 -8.56
C SER A 246 22.09 7.92 -8.61
N SER A 247 21.71 6.78 -8.01
CA SER A 247 22.49 5.53 -8.08
C SER A 247 22.23 4.74 -9.37
N GLY A 248 21.25 5.14 -10.18
CA GLY A 248 20.81 4.41 -11.38
C GLY A 248 19.66 3.42 -11.11
N ASP A 249 19.27 3.23 -9.85
CA ASP A 249 18.11 2.40 -9.49
C ASP A 249 16.82 3.05 -9.98
N VAL A 250 15.83 2.25 -10.35
CA VAL A 250 14.52 2.70 -10.81
C VAL A 250 13.51 2.56 -9.68
N MET A 251 12.68 3.58 -9.50
CA MET A 251 11.64 3.56 -8.47
C MET A 251 10.49 2.63 -8.86
N GLN A 252 9.86 2.00 -7.87
CA GLN A 252 8.75 1.06 -8.07
C GLN A 252 7.72 1.14 -6.94
N ARG A 253 6.48 0.76 -7.26
CA ARG A 253 5.39 0.56 -6.31
C ARG A 253 5.06 -0.92 -6.23
N THR A 254 4.93 -1.44 -5.01
CA THR A 254 4.66 -2.85 -4.77
C THR A 254 3.40 -3.03 -3.93
N LEU A 255 2.45 -3.78 -4.48
CA LEU A 255 1.33 -4.39 -3.79
C LEU A 255 1.72 -5.79 -3.33
N GLY A 256 1.28 -6.22 -2.14
CA GLY A 256 1.59 -7.54 -1.59
C GLY A 256 0.34 -8.30 -1.12
N SER A 257 0.33 -9.62 -1.25
CA SER A 257 -0.78 -10.47 -0.79
C SER A 257 -1.02 -10.34 0.72
N GLY A 258 0.06 -10.29 1.50
CA GLY A 258 -0.01 -10.17 2.97
C GLY A 258 -0.02 -8.74 3.49
N SER A 259 -0.20 -7.74 2.64
CA SER A 259 -0.16 -6.32 3.03
C SER A 259 -1.34 -5.54 2.45
N ASN A 260 -1.83 -4.59 3.23
CA ASN A 260 -2.82 -3.60 2.80
C ASN A 260 -2.16 -2.27 2.40
N GLN A 261 -0.83 -2.20 2.38
CA GLN A 261 -0.08 -0.99 2.04
C GLN A 261 0.41 -1.02 0.60
N LEU A 262 0.50 0.16 -0.01
CA LEU A 262 1.28 0.38 -1.22
C LEU A 262 2.72 0.70 -0.80
N THR A 263 3.68 -0.14 -1.18
CA THR A 263 5.07 0.03 -0.75
C THR A 263 5.89 0.69 -1.84
N ARG A 264 6.61 1.75 -1.49
CA ARG A 264 7.56 2.42 -2.38
C ARG A 264 8.97 1.87 -2.16
N GLN A 265 9.65 1.51 -3.24
CA GLN A 265 11.04 1.03 -3.23
C GLN A 265 11.80 1.53 -4.46
N SER A 266 13.12 1.40 -4.45
CA SER A 266 13.94 1.49 -5.67
C SER A 266 14.72 0.19 -5.83
N TYR A 267 14.93 -0.21 -7.07
CA TYR A 267 15.65 -1.44 -7.38
C TYR A 267 16.47 -1.28 -8.66
N TRP A 268 17.40 -2.19 -8.91
CA TRP A 268 18.20 -2.17 -10.13
C TRP A 268 17.30 -2.16 -11.36
N ASP A 269 17.69 -1.39 -12.38
CA ASP A 269 17.02 -1.28 -13.68
C ASP A 269 16.96 -2.60 -14.46
N VAL A 270 17.67 -3.62 -13.99
CA VAL A 270 17.66 -4.96 -14.55
C VAL A 270 16.56 -5.87 -14.01
N THR A 271 15.76 -5.53 -12.99
CA THR A 271 14.62 -6.40 -12.62
C THR A 271 13.45 -6.28 -13.57
N GLY A 272 12.55 -7.28 -13.61
CA GLY A 272 11.34 -7.19 -14.43
C GLY A 272 10.12 -6.80 -13.60
N CYS A 273 9.44 -5.71 -13.92
CA CYS A 273 8.19 -5.30 -13.26
C CYS A 273 7.12 -4.92 -14.27
N SER A 274 5.86 -4.92 -13.82
CA SER A 274 4.73 -4.51 -14.66
C SER A 274 4.79 -2.99 -14.92
N VAL A 275 4.10 -2.56 -15.98
CA VAL A 275 3.91 -1.14 -16.30
C VAL A 275 2.42 -0.82 -16.32
N ARG A 276 2.05 0.33 -15.78
CA ARG A 276 0.69 0.89 -15.76
C ARG A 276 0.75 2.29 -16.34
N CYS A 277 0.35 2.46 -17.59
CA CYS A 277 0.40 3.77 -18.23
C CYS A 277 -0.60 4.74 -17.57
N ILE A 278 -0.23 6.00 -17.53
CA ILE A 278 -1.05 7.13 -17.08
C ILE A 278 -1.11 8.19 -18.20
N GLU A 279 -2.22 8.90 -18.32
CA GLU A 279 -2.39 10.00 -19.27
C GLU A 279 -1.52 11.22 -18.91
N ASP A 280 -1.04 11.95 -19.93
CA ASP A 280 -0.17 13.14 -19.80
C ASP A 280 -0.87 14.40 -19.21
#